data_AF-A0A8T1UK95-F1
#
_entry.id   AF-A0A8T1UK95-F1
#
_cell.length_a   1.000
_cell.length_b   1.000
_cell.length_c   1.000
_cell.angle_alpha   90.00
_cell.angle_beta   90.00
_cell.angle_gamma   90.00
#
_symmetry.space_group_name_H-M   'P 1'
#
loop_
_entity.id
_entity.type
_entity.pdbx_description
1 polymer ?
#
loop_
_entity_poly.entity_id
_entity_poly.type
_entity_poly.pdbx_seq_one_letter_code
_entity_poly.pdbx_strand_id
1 'polypeptide(L)'
;MPNHEKLAHHWKTTDEGGILRDTFSSVLSRDRVQQISRNLHFNPNNHALAKRDRAWKIQKLVEVLQTTFERSYIANLSYPKETC
;
A
#
# COMPACT_ATOMS: atom_id res chain seq x y z
N MET A 1 -15.98 9.92 9.62
CA MET A 1 -15.59 10.13 8.20
C MET A 1 -14.14 9.68 8.04
N PRO A 2 -13.71 9.13 6.90
CA PRO A 2 -12.30 8.77 6.73
C PRO A 2 -11.45 10.02 6.85
N ASN A 3 -10.30 9.95 7.52
CA ASN A 3 -9.37 11.07 7.58
C ASN A 3 -8.80 11.32 6.16
N HIS A 4 -9.16 12.45 5.55
CA HIS A 4 -8.69 12.91 4.23
C HIS A 4 -7.44 13.80 4.34
N GLU A 5 -6.64 13.67 5.39
CA GLU A 5 -5.38 14.41 5.51
C GLU A 5 -4.49 14.17 4.29
N LYS A 6 -4.03 15.27 3.68
CA LYS A 6 -3.12 15.16 2.53
C LYS A 6 -1.78 14.64 3.04
N LEU A 7 -1.16 13.73 2.30
CA LEU A 7 0.17 13.16 2.60
C LEU A 7 1.22 14.22 3.00
N ALA A 8 1.14 15.43 2.45
CA ALA A 8 2.03 16.53 2.79
C ALA A 8 1.96 16.99 4.27
N HIS A 9 0.85 16.72 4.98
CA HIS A 9 0.67 17.11 6.38
C HIS A 9 1.62 16.36 7.31
N HIS A 10 2.11 15.18 6.92
CA HIS A 10 3.07 14.42 7.72
C HIS A 10 4.47 15.06 7.82
N TRP A 11 4.74 16.12 7.04
CA TRP A 11 5.96 16.94 7.14
C TRP A 11 5.73 18.30 7.80
N LYS A 12 4.52 18.56 8.34
CA LYS A 12 4.30 19.77 9.14
C LYS A 12 5.13 19.67 10.42
N THR A 13 5.82 20.77 10.73
CA THR A 13 6.58 20.93 11.97
C THR A 13 5.75 21.57 13.10
N THR A 14 4.53 22.02 12.80
CA THR A 14 3.54 22.49 13.77
C THR A 14 2.64 21.35 14.22
N ASP A 15 2.48 21.20 15.54
CA ASP A 15 1.65 20.15 16.13
C ASP A 15 0.16 20.36 15.79
N GLU A 16 -0.47 19.35 15.19
CA GLU A 16 -1.92 19.23 15.03
C GLU A 16 -2.36 17.92 15.72
N GLY A 17 -2.75 17.99 17.00
CA GLY A 17 -3.26 16.83 17.75
C GLY A 17 -2.18 15.87 18.29
N GLY A 18 -2.46 14.56 18.28
CA GLY A 18 -1.62 13.51 18.90
C GLY A 18 -0.58 12.84 17.98
N ILE A 19 -0.29 13.42 16.81
CA ILE A 19 0.70 12.86 15.87
C ILE A 19 2.09 13.28 16.33
N LEU A 20 2.95 12.31 16.64
CA LEU A 20 4.35 12.58 16.98
C LEU A 20 5.07 13.29 15.82
N ARG A 21 5.71 14.42 16.14
CA ARG A 21 6.50 15.24 15.22
C ARG A 21 7.50 14.43 14.39
N ASP A 22 7.81 14.96 13.22
CA ASP A 22 9.06 14.75 12.47
C ASP A 22 9.42 13.29 12.10
N THR A 23 8.45 12.38 12.22
CA THR A 23 8.70 10.96 11.92
C THR A 23 9.04 10.75 10.45
N PHE A 24 8.41 11.51 9.54
CA PHE A 24 8.70 11.41 8.12
C PHE A 24 9.94 12.21 7.71
N SER A 25 10.10 13.44 8.19
CA SER A 25 11.27 14.26 7.81
C SER A 25 12.59 13.75 8.37
N SER A 26 12.57 12.99 9.48
CA SER A 26 13.76 12.28 9.97
C SER A 26 14.22 11.15 9.05
N VAL A 27 13.32 10.58 8.23
CA VAL A 27 13.63 9.50 7.29
C VAL A 27 13.91 10.05 5.89
N LEU A 28 12.99 10.84 5.33
CA LEU A 28 13.09 11.40 3.98
C LEU A 28 12.39 12.76 3.88
N SER A 29 12.97 13.68 3.09
CA SER A 29 12.32 14.95 2.81
C SER A 29 11.01 14.76 2.02
N ARG A 30 10.08 15.68 2.22
CA ARG A 30 8.78 15.71 1.53
C ARG A 30 8.93 15.62 0.02
N ASP A 31 9.81 16.44 -0.54
CA ASP A 31 10.01 16.53 -1.97
C ASP A 31 10.60 15.24 -2.54
N ARG A 32 11.47 14.57 -1.76
CA ARG A 32 12.01 13.27 -2.15
C ARG A 32 10.94 12.19 -2.17
N VAL A 33 10.04 12.14 -1.18
CA VAL A 33 8.91 11.20 -1.20
C VAL A 33 7.99 11.49 -2.37
N GLN A 34 7.65 12.75 -2.64
CA GLN A 34 6.82 13.11 -3.80
C GLN A 34 7.48 12.69 -5.12
N GLN A 35 8.79 12.88 -5.26
CA GLN A 35 9.53 12.45 -6.43
C GLN A 35 9.51 10.92 -6.58
N ILE A 36 9.77 10.17 -5.51
CA ILE A 36 9.74 8.70 -5.54
C ILE A 36 8.33 8.22 -5.88
N SER A 37 7.30 8.69 -5.18
CA SER A 37 5.91 8.26 -5.40
C SER A 37 5.42 8.51 -6.83
N ARG A 38 5.84 9.62 -7.46
CA ARG A 38 5.48 9.92 -8.86
C ARG A 38 6.18 9.03 -9.88
N ASN A 39 7.34 8.48 -9.54
CA ASN A 39 8.16 7.64 -10.42
C ASN A 39 8.12 6.15 -10.04
N LEU A 40 7.28 5.77 -9.08
CA LEU A 40 7.14 4.39 -8.64
C LEU A 40 6.30 3.61 -9.64
N HIS A 41 6.95 2.72 -10.40
CA HIS A 41 6.31 1.87 -11.40
C HIS A 41 6.60 0.39 -11.10
N PHE A 42 5.55 -0.41 -10.93
CA PHE A 42 5.69 -1.86 -10.75
C PHE A 42 5.64 -2.63 -12.07
N ASN A 43 5.00 -2.05 -13.10
CA ASN A 43 4.86 -2.64 -14.43
C ASN A 43 5.06 -1.59 -15.54
N PRO A 44 5.56 -2.00 -16.73
CA PRO A 44 5.79 -1.09 -17.85
C PRO A 44 4.48 -0.59 -18.48
N ASN A 45 4.33 0.72 -18.61
CA ASN A 45 3.10 1.34 -19.13
C ASN A 45 2.83 1.07 -20.61
N ASN A 46 3.87 0.77 -21.40
CA ASN A 46 3.78 0.52 -22.84
C ASN A 46 3.53 -0.95 -23.21
N HIS A 47 3.37 -1.82 -22.23
CA HIS A 47 3.14 -3.23 -22.47
C HIS A 47 1.76 -3.48 -23.10
N ALA A 48 1.65 -4.46 -24.01
CA ALA A 48 0.40 -4.76 -24.70
C ALA A 48 -0.75 -5.10 -23.73
N LEU A 49 -0.42 -5.77 -22.61
CA LEU A 49 -1.40 -6.12 -21.58
C LEU A 49 -1.93 -4.91 -20.79
N ALA A 50 -1.22 -3.78 -20.77
CA ALA A 50 -1.70 -2.56 -20.12
C ALA A 50 -3.02 -2.04 -20.71
N LYS A 51 -3.32 -2.41 -21.97
CA LYS A 51 -4.58 -2.08 -22.65
C LYS A 51 -5.74 -2.98 -22.28
N ARG A 52 -5.47 -4.17 -21.71
CA ARG A 52 -6.48 -5.22 -21.46
C ARG A 52 -6.69 -5.46 -19.98
N ASP A 53 -5.62 -5.50 -19.21
CA ASP A 53 -5.66 -5.69 -17.76
C ASP A 53 -5.81 -4.34 -17.05
N ARG A 54 -6.98 -4.14 -16.41
CA ARG A 54 -7.28 -2.91 -15.64
C ARG A 54 -6.39 -2.78 -14.40
N ALA A 55 -5.89 -3.88 -13.86
CA ALA A 55 -5.00 -3.92 -12.72
C ALA A 55 -3.53 -3.91 -13.12
N TRP A 56 -3.19 -3.76 -14.41
CA TRP A 56 -1.83 -3.90 -14.93
C TRP A 56 -0.77 -3.16 -14.11
N LYS A 57 -1.04 -1.95 -13.63
CA LYS A 57 -0.09 -1.16 -12.84
C LYS A 57 0.32 -1.79 -11.50
N ILE A 58 -0.53 -2.66 -10.94
CA ILE A 58 -0.33 -3.30 -9.63
C ILE A 58 -0.39 -4.83 -9.70
N GLN A 59 -0.62 -5.42 -10.87
CA GLN A 59 -0.84 -6.85 -11.06
C GLN A 59 0.24 -7.69 -10.36
N LYS A 60 1.52 -7.32 -10.54
CA LYS A 60 2.65 -8.01 -9.92
C LYS A 60 2.64 -7.94 -8.39
N LEU A 61 2.22 -6.82 -7.82
CA LEU A 61 2.08 -6.71 -6.36
C LEU A 61 0.97 -7.64 -5.85
N VAL A 62 -0.17 -7.68 -6.54
CA VAL A 62 -1.29 -8.55 -6.17
C VAL A 62 -0.86 -10.02 -6.20
N GLU A 63 -0.18 -10.44 -7.27
CA GLU A 63 0.36 -11.80 -7.40
C GLU A 63 1.29 -12.18 -6.23
N VAL A 64 2.21 -11.27 -5.88
CA VAL A 64 3.16 -11.48 -4.76
C VAL A 64 2.41 -11.56 -3.42
N LEU A 65 1.47 -10.65 -3.17
CA LEU A 65 0.71 -10.63 -1.92
C LEU A 65 -0.13 -11.89 -1.77
N GLN A 66 -0.86 -12.29 -2.81
CA GLN A 66 -1.66 -13.53 -2.83
C GLN A 66 -0.78 -14.74 -2.52
N THR A 67 0.31 -14.91 -3.29
CA THR A 67 1.23 -16.04 -3.11
C THR A 67 1.85 -16.06 -1.71
N THR A 68 2.22 -14.90 -1.17
CA THR A 68 2.84 -14.78 0.15
C THR A 68 1.85 -15.16 1.24
N PHE A 69 0.65 -14.58 1.21
CA PHE A 69 -0.35 -14.83 2.24
C PHE A 69 -0.87 -16.27 2.18
N GLU A 70 -1.17 -16.80 0.99
CA GLU A 70 -1.61 -18.20 0.82
C GLU A 70 -0.61 -19.20 1.41
N ARG A 71 0.69 -18.99 1.19
CA ARG A 71 1.73 -19.89 1.73
C ARG A 71 1.90 -19.79 3.24
N SER A 72 1.75 -18.58 3.78
CA SER A 72 1.97 -18.30 5.20
C SER A 72 0.75 -18.57 6.08
N TYR A 73 -0.44 -18.64 5.48
CA TYR A 73 -1.69 -18.80 6.20
C TYR A 73 -2.09 -20.27 6.30
N ILE A 74 -2.17 -20.79 7.53
CA ILE A 74 -2.75 -22.11 7.80
C ILE A 74 -4.24 -21.92 8.05
N ALA A 75 -5.08 -22.33 7.10
CA ALA A 75 -6.53 -22.33 7.26
C ALA A 75 -6.97 -23.45 8.23
N ASN A 76 -6.82 -23.22 9.54
CA ASN A 76 -7.33 -24.11 10.57
C ASN A 76 -8.42 -23.41 11.37
N LEU A 77 -9.66 -23.49 10.89
CA LEU A 77 -10.86 -23.67 11.72
C LEU A 77 -11.90 -24.43 10.90
N SER A 78 -11.66 -25.72 10.68
CA SER A 78 -12.74 -26.68 10.51
C SER A 78 -13.53 -26.71 11.82
N TYR A 79 -14.52 -25.84 11.97
CA TYR A 79 -15.54 -26.06 12.98
C TYR A 79 -16.20 -27.42 12.67
N PRO A 80 -16.26 -28.35 13.64
CA PRO A 80 -16.99 -29.59 13.42
C PRO A 80 -18.42 -29.22 13.02
N LYS A 81 -18.88 -29.78 11.90
CA LYS A 81 -20.28 -29.70 11.52
C LYS A 81 -21.07 -30.39 12.62
N GLU A 82 -21.76 -29.62 13.45
CA GLU A 82 -22.76 -30.19 14.34
C GLU A 82 -23.79 -30.90 13.45
N THR A 83 -23.84 -32.22 13.58
CA THR A 83 -24.88 -33.06 12.97
C THR A 83 -26.19 -32.79 13.70
N CYS A 84 -27.17 -32.22 12.98
CA CYS A 84 -28.59 -32.28 13.35
C CYS A 84 -29.12 -33.71 13.21
#